data_AF-A0A3P7I9H6-F1
#
_entry.id   AF-A0A3P7I9H6-F1
#
_cell.length_a   1.000
_cell.length_b   1.000
_cell.length_c   1.000
_cell.angle_alpha   90.00
_cell.angle_beta   90.00
_cell.angle_gamma   90.00
#
_symmetry.space_group_name_H-M   'P 1'
#
loop_
_entity.id
_entity.type
_entity.pdbx_description
1 polymer ?
#
loop_
_entity_poly.entity_id
_entity_poly.type
_entity_poly.pdbx_seq_one_letter_code
_entity_poly.pdbx_strand_id
1 'polypeptide(L)'
;IEQQRIQERLGDVTAQANAIQAKIRETEQGSSEEQTLLETYMNLTNEKNSLVGRQEYYNIIENIREASRHIADLNQELDSMTKNARDDYFKTAEEKDRTDELMESYMEAIQKKDDLIQKLFATEEQLQEDENRLKSLTLERASNFVRGNDEPLTASRRILTWLRG
;
A
#
# COMPACT_ATOMS: atom_id res chain seq x y z
N ILE A 1 -10.88 -7.43 10.00
CA ILE A 1 -10.51 -8.85 9.75
C ILE A 1 -9.39 -8.95 8.73
N GLU A 2 -9.57 -8.46 7.49
CA GLU A 2 -8.50 -8.54 6.48
C GLU A 2 -7.22 -7.76 6.83
N GLN A 3 -7.31 -6.52 7.32
CA GLN A 3 -6.13 -5.76 7.77
C GLN A 3 -5.35 -6.48 8.88
N GLN A 4 -6.04 -7.13 9.81
CA GLN A 4 -5.41 -7.88 10.89
C GLN A 4 -4.67 -9.12 10.35
N ARG A 5 -5.30 -9.87 9.43
CA ARG A 5 -4.66 -11.01 8.75
C ARG A 5 -3.41 -10.57 7.98
N ILE A 6 -3.47 -9.43 7.30
CA ILE A 6 -2.32 -8.87 6.58
C ILE A 6 -1.20 -8.52 7.56
N GLN A 7 -1.51 -7.88 8.69
CA GLN A 7 -0.52 -7.54 9.72
C GLN A 7 0.14 -8.78 10.33
N GLU A 8 -0.65 -9.80 10.69
CA GLU A 8 -0.15 -11.08 11.20
C GLU A 8 0.79 -11.73 10.18
N ARG A 9 0.36 -11.83 8.92
CA ARG A 9 1.17 -12.40 7.85
C ARG A 9 2.45 -11.60 7.57
N LEU A 10 2.38 -10.27 7.64
CA LEU A 10 3.55 -9.39 7.50
C LEU A 10 4.59 -9.65 8.59
N GLY A 11 4.13 -9.86 9.83
CA GLY A 11 4.99 -10.26 10.95
C GLY A 11 5.70 -11.58 10.67
N ASP A 12 4.94 -12.60 10.27
CA ASP A 12 5.47 -13.93 9.96
C ASP A 12 6.47 -13.90 8.81
N VAL A 13 6.12 -13.28 7.69
CA VAL A 13 6.99 -13.19 6.50
C VAL A 13 8.26 -12.41 6.81
N THR A 14 8.18 -11.34 7.61
CA THR A 14 9.35 -10.58 8.04
C THR A 14 10.27 -11.42 8.93
N ALA A 15 9.71 -12.17 9.89
CA ALA A 15 10.47 -13.06 10.75
C ALA A 15 11.17 -14.18 9.95
N GLN A 16 10.45 -14.79 9.00
CA GLN A 16 11.00 -15.82 8.11
C GLN A 16 12.11 -15.26 7.21
N ALA A 17 11.90 -14.08 6.61
CA ALA A 17 12.91 -13.45 5.76
C ALA A 17 14.20 -13.15 6.53
N ASN A 18 14.09 -12.65 7.76
CA ASN A 18 15.24 -12.40 8.63
C ASN A 18 15.97 -13.70 9.00
N ALA A 19 15.24 -14.77 9.32
CA ALA A 19 15.83 -16.07 9.64
C ALA A 19 16.58 -16.66 8.43
N ILE A 20 16.00 -16.56 7.23
CA ILE A 20 16.65 -17.02 6.00
C ILE A 20 17.87 -16.16 5.67
N GLN A 21 17.81 -14.85 5.85
CA GLN A 21 18.96 -13.97 5.68
C GLN A 21 20.11 -14.35 6.61
N ALA A 22 19.82 -14.65 7.88
CA ALA A 22 20.83 -15.13 8.82
C ALA A 22 21.45 -16.45 8.32
N LYS A 23 20.61 -17.39 7.86
CA LYS A 23 21.09 -18.68 7.33
C LYS A 23 21.99 -18.50 6.09
N ILE A 24 21.63 -17.62 5.15
CA ILE A 24 22.45 -17.31 3.94
C ILE A 24 23.85 -16.80 4.31
N ARG A 25 23.99 -16.10 5.43
CA ARG A 25 25.29 -15.60 5.91
C ARG A 25 26.20 -16.74 6.40
N GLU A 26 25.61 -17.82 6.91
CA GLU A 26 26.30 -18.98 7.46
C GLU A 26 26.55 -20.09 6.42
N THR A 27 25.79 -20.10 5.32
CA THR A 27 25.89 -21.09 4.25
C THR A 27 27.11 -20.84 3.34
N GLU A 28 27.72 -21.92 2.84
CA GLU A 28 28.82 -21.87 1.88
C GLU A 28 28.41 -21.19 0.57
N GLN A 29 29.27 -20.29 0.08
CA GLN A 29 29.03 -19.53 -1.14
C GLN A 29 29.07 -20.42 -2.38
N GLY A 30 28.09 -20.25 -3.27
CA GLY A 30 27.94 -21.05 -4.50
C GLY A 30 27.34 -22.43 -4.27
N SER A 31 26.94 -22.76 -3.03
CA SER A 31 26.26 -24.02 -2.76
C SER A 31 24.83 -24.02 -3.30
N SER A 32 24.32 -25.21 -3.63
CA SER A 32 22.90 -25.41 -3.99
C SER A 32 21.95 -24.98 -2.85
N GLU A 33 22.38 -25.11 -1.60
CA GLU A 33 21.64 -24.63 -0.43
C GLU A 33 21.53 -23.10 -0.44
N GLU A 34 22.62 -22.36 -0.69
CA GLU A 34 22.59 -20.90 -0.80
C GLU A 34 21.62 -20.43 -1.90
N GLN A 35 21.62 -21.11 -3.05
CA GLN A 35 20.72 -20.78 -4.15
C GLN A 35 19.25 -20.99 -3.78
N THR A 36 18.94 -22.09 -3.09
CA THR A 36 17.58 -22.40 -2.58
C THR A 36 17.13 -21.37 -1.53
N LEU A 37 18.03 -21.00 -0.62
CA LEU A 37 17.75 -19.99 0.40
C LEU A 37 17.52 -18.60 -0.21
N LEU A 38 18.32 -18.21 -1.22
CA LEU A 38 18.13 -16.96 -1.95
C LEU A 38 16.79 -16.92 -2.68
N GLU A 39 16.40 -18.01 -3.33
CA GLU A 39 15.10 -18.12 -4.00
C GLU A 39 13.96 -17.97 -2.99
N THR A 40 14.05 -18.64 -1.84
CA THR A 40 13.05 -18.53 -0.77
C THR A 40 12.99 -17.11 -0.21
N TYR A 41 14.15 -16.47 0.01
CA TYR A 41 14.24 -15.08 0.46
C TYR A 41 13.60 -14.10 -0.52
N MET A 42 13.85 -14.26 -1.83
CA MET A 42 13.21 -13.46 -2.87
C MET A 42 11.68 -13.62 -2.85
N ASN A 43 11.19 -14.85 -2.73
CA ASN A 43 9.76 -15.12 -2.67
C ASN A 43 9.11 -14.45 -1.45
N LEU A 44 9.73 -14.56 -0.27
CA LEU A 44 9.25 -13.89 0.95
C LEU A 44 9.28 -12.36 0.82
N THR A 45 10.31 -11.80 0.18
CA THR A 45 10.40 -10.35 -0.04
C THR A 45 9.32 -9.86 -1.00
N ASN A 46 9.03 -10.62 -2.06
CA ASN A 46 7.95 -10.32 -3.00
C ASN A 46 6.59 -10.42 -2.31
N GLU A 47 6.37 -11.46 -1.50
CA GLU A 47 5.16 -11.60 -0.70
C GLU A 47 5.00 -10.43 0.28
N LYS A 48 6.07 -10.04 0.99
CA LYS A 48 6.08 -8.88 1.87
C LYS A 48 5.66 -7.61 1.13
N ASN A 49 6.24 -7.35 -0.05
CA ASN A 49 5.90 -6.16 -0.84
C ASN A 49 4.42 -6.15 -1.26
N SER A 50 3.89 -7.29 -1.69
CA SER A 50 2.47 -7.43 -2.02
C SER A 50 1.57 -7.17 -0.81
N LEU A 51 1.92 -7.69 0.37
CA LEU A 51 1.18 -7.46 1.62
C LEU A 51 1.22 -6.00 2.06
N VAL A 52 2.37 -5.33 1.93
CA VAL A 52 2.50 -3.89 2.22
C VAL A 52 1.61 -3.06 1.30
N GLY A 53 1.64 -3.30 -0.02
CA GLY A 53 0.77 -2.59 -0.94
C GLY A 53 -0.72 -2.84 -0.66
N ARG A 54 -1.09 -4.07 -0.30
CA ARG A 54 -2.46 -4.40 0.10
C ARG A 54 -2.87 -3.74 1.43
N GLN A 55 -1.94 -3.57 2.36
CA GLN A 55 -2.18 -2.81 3.58
C GLN A 55 -2.42 -1.33 3.26
N GLU A 56 -1.60 -0.73 2.41
CA GLU A 56 -1.76 0.66 1.96
C GLU A 56 -3.13 0.85 1.28
N TYR A 57 -3.53 -0.06 0.40
CA TYR A 57 -4.85 -0.07 -0.23
C TYR A 57 -6.00 0.06 0.78
N TYR A 58 -6.02 -0.80 1.80
CA TYR A 58 -7.07 -0.74 2.82
C TYR A 58 -6.98 0.51 3.71
N ASN A 59 -5.78 1.01 3.97
CA ASN A 59 -5.61 2.26 4.72
C ASN A 59 -6.20 3.45 3.95
N ILE A 60 -6.00 3.52 2.63
CA ILE A 60 -6.60 4.56 1.78
C ILE A 60 -8.13 4.47 1.83
N ILE A 61 -8.71 3.26 1.74
CA ILE A 61 -10.16 3.07 1.86
C ILE A 61 -10.70 3.60 3.19
N GLU A 62 -10.02 3.33 4.30
CA GLU A 62 -10.48 3.82 5.60
C GLU A 62 -10.37 5.34 5.69
N ASN A 63 -9.31 5.95 5.15
CA ASN A 63 -9.18 7.40 5.06
C ASN A 63 -10.29 8.03 4.20
N ILE A 64 -10.71 7.39 3.11
CA ILE A 64 -11.85 7.84 2.28
C ILE A 64 -13.16 7.79 3.07
N ARG A 65 -13.36 6.74 3.88
CA ARG A 65 -14.55 6.62 4.74
C ARG A 65 -14.56 7.69 5.81
N GLU A 66 -13.41 7.95 6.44
CA GLU A 66 -13.26 9.02 7.41
C GLU A 66 -13.53 10.40 6.78
N ALA A 67 -12.94 10.70 5.63
CA ALA A 67 -13.22 11.92 4.88
C ALA A 67 -14.72 12.03 4.53
N SER A 68 -15.36 10.94 4.14
CA SER A 68 -16.80 10.93 3.84
C SER A 68 -17.67 11.18 5.07
N ARG A 69 -17.29 10.65 6.25
CA ARG A 69 -17.96 10.96 7.52
C ARG A 69 -17.81 12.44 7.86
N HIS A 70 -16.60 12.97 7.75
CA HIS A 70 -16.33 14.38 8.01
C HIS A 70 -17.12 15.32 7.09
N ILE A 71 -17.18 15.01 5.79
CA ILE A 71 -18.02 15.74 4.81
C ILE A 71 -19.50 15.69 5.23
N ALA A 72 -20.00 14.54 5.68
CA ALA A 72 -21.38 14.42 6.14
C ALA A 72 -21.66 15.28 7.38
N ASP A 73 -20.73 15.31 8.34
CA ASP A 73 -20.83 16.14 9.56
C ASP A 73 -20.83 17.64 9.19
N LEU A 74 -19.91 18.07 8.32
CA LEU A 74 -19.83 19.46 7.83
C LEU A 74 -21.11 19.85 7.07
N ASN A 75 -21.64 18.96 6.24
CA ASN A 75 -22.88 19.20 5.51
C ASN A 75 -24.07 19.32 6.46
N GLN A 76 -24.13 18.51 7.53
CA GLN A 76 -25.16 18.62 8.55
C GLN A 76 -25.06 19.94 9.32
N GLU A 77 -23.85 20.42 9.63
CA GLU A 77 -23.64 21.71 10.27
C GLU A 77 -24.07 22.86 9.36
N LEU A 78 -23.69 22.84 8.08
CA LEU A 78 -24.13 23.82 7.06
C LEU A 78 -25.66 23.86 6.94
N ASP A 79 -26.31 22.70 6.87
CA ASP A 79 -27.76 22.55 6.82
C ASP A 79 -28.43 23.15 8.07
N SER A 80 -27.83 22.95 9.24
CA SER A 80 -28.36 23.48 10.50
C SER A 80 -28.26 25.01 10.56
N MET A 81 -27.16 25.58 10.07
CA MET A 81 -26.94 27.03 10.02
C MET A 81 -27.88 27.70 9.02
N THR A 82 -28.11 27.07 7.86
CA THR A 82 -29.04 27.60 6.85
C THR A 82 -30.51 27.42 7.22
N LYS A 83 -30.90 26.33 7.90
CA LYS A 83 -32.30 26.13 8.35
C LYS A 83 -32.68 26.99 9.55
N ASN A 84 -31.73 27.31 10.43
CA ASN A 84 -31.97 28.17 11.60
C ASN A 84 -31.93 29.68 11.26
N ALA A 85 -31.42 30.04 10.08
CA ALA A 85 -31.45 31.41 9.57
C ALA A 85 -32.86 31.78 9.09
N ARG A 86 -33.73 32.19 10.03
CA ARG A 86 -34.97 32.90 9.71
C ARG A 86 -34.58 34.27 9.14
N ASP A 87 -34.68 34.39 7.81
CA ASP A 87 -34.27 35.53 6.99
C ASP A 87 -32.76 35.80 6.96
N ASP A 88 -32.12 35.52 5.82
CA ASP A 88 -30.75 35.96 5.48
C ASP A 88 -30.52 37.47 5.67
N TYR A 89 -31.60 38.25 5.80
CA TYR A 89 -31.59 39.68 6.09
C TYR A 89 -31.06 40.04 7.48
N PHE A 90 -31.03 39.10 8.44
CA PHE A 90 -30.55 39.33 9.82
C PHE A 90 -29.24 38.61 10.17
N LYS A 91 -28.55 37.99 9.21
CA LYS A 91 -27.24 37.37 9.49
C LYS A 91 -26.22 38.44 9.91
N THR A 92 -25.67 38.27 11.09
CA THR A 92 -24.56 39.09 11.59
C THR A 92 -23.29 38.82 10.75
N ALA A 93 -22.34 39.75 10.75
CA ALA A 93 -21.06 39.56 10.07
C ALA A 93 -20.33 38.29 10.56
N GLU A 94 -20.43 38.00 11.86
CA GLU A 94 -19.84 36.81 12.49
C GLU A 94 -20.49 35.50 12.00
N GLU A 95 -21.80 35.46 11.78
CA GLU A 95 -22.48 34.29 11.22
C GLU A 95 -22.11 34.05 9.75
N LYS A 96 -21.83 35.12 9.00
CA LYS A 96 -21.37 35.03 7.63
C LYS A 96 -19.93 34.50 7.57
N ASP A 97 -19.03 35.07 8.36
CA ASP A 97 -17.62 34.64 8.42
C ASP A 97 -17.53 33.15 8.83
N ARG A 98 -18.32 32.73 9.82
CA ARG A 98 -18.40 31.32 10.24
C ARG A 98 -18.96 30.40 9.15
N THR A 99 -19.93 30.87 8.36
CA THR A 99 -20.45 30.08 7.23
C THR A 99 -19.41 29.92 6.12
N ASP A 100 -18.65 30.99 5.84
CA ASP A 100 -17.59 30.99 4.83
C ASP A 100 -16.44 30.04 5.24
N GLU A 101 -16.01 30.06 6.51
CA GLU A 101 -15.02 29.11 7.06
C GLU A 101 -15.50 27.65 6.96
N LEU A 102 -16.77 27.39 7.26
CA LEU A 102 -17.34 26.05 7.21
C LEU A 102 -17.44 25.53 5.76
N MET A 103 -17.78 26.41 4.82
CA MET A 103 -17.78 26.10 3.38
C MET A 103 -16.37 25.82 2.86
N GLU A 104 -15.36 26.58 3.29
CA GLU A 104 -13.96 26.33 2.95
C GLU A 104 -13.53 24.95 3.45
N SER A 105 -13.78 24.63 4.72
CA SER A 105 -13.49 23.32 5.30
C SER A 105 -14.20 22.18 4.57
N TYR A 106 -15.45 22.38 4.15
CA TYR A 106 -16.20 21.41 3.34
C TYR A 106 -15.56 21.17 1.97
N MET A 107 -15.15 22.23 1.28
CA MET A 107 -14.45 22.13 -0.01
C MET A 107 -13.10 21.43 0.12
N GLU A 108 -12.31 21.76 1.15
CA GLU A 108 -11.05 21.09 1.44
C GLU A 108 -11.25 19.58 1.71
N ALA A 109 -12.29 19.22 2.45
CA ALA A 109 -12.61 17.83 2.73
C ALA A 109 -13.00 17.05 1.47
N ILE A 110 -13.75 17.68 0.54
CA ILE A 110 -14.05 17.10 -0.78
C ILE A 110 -12.76 16.91 -1.59
N GLN A 111 -11.93 17.95 -1.70
CA GLN A 111 -10.68 17.87 -2.45
C GLN A 111 -9.79 16.74 -1.91
N LYS A 112 -9.65 16.65 -0.59
CA LYS A 112 -8.91 15.58 0.08
C LYS A 112 -9.47 14.19 -0.27
N LYS A 113 -10.79 14.04 -0.33
CA LYS A 113 -11.42 12.78 -0.72
C LYS A 113 -11.12 12.43 -2.18
N ASP A 114 -11.16 13.40 -3.09
CA ASP A 114 -10.83 13.19 -4.50
C ASP A 114 -9.37 12.78 -4.68
N ASP A 115 -8.44 13.44 -3.97
CA ASP A 115 -7.02 13.07 -3.97
C ASP A 115 -6.81 11.64 -3.46
N LEU A 116 -7.53 11.24 -2.40
CA LEU A 116 -7.47 9.87 -1.88
C LEU A 116 -8.03 8.85 -2.88
N ILE A 117 -9.09 9.18 -3.62
CA ILE A 117 -9.64 8.31 -4.66
C ILE A 117 -8.64 8.14 -5.81
N GLN A 118 -8.00 9.22 -6.25
CA GLN A 118 -6.94 9.12 -7.27
C GLN A 118 -5.77 8.26 -6.77
N LYS A 119 -5.36 8.45 -5.52
CA LYS A 119 -4.33 7.63 -4.89
C LYS A 119 -4.73 6.15 -4.85
N LEU A 120 -5.99 5.86 -4.53
CA LEU A 120 -6.51 4.49 -4.51
C LEU A 120 -6.34 3.80 -5.86
N PHE A 121 -6.74 4.48 -6.96
CA PHE A 121 -6.59 3.93 -8.30
C PHE A 121 -5.14 3.66 -8.68
N ALA A 122 -4.23 4.59 -8.37
CA ALA A 122 -2.80 4.40 -8.61
C ALA A 122 -2.25 3.19 -7.83
N THR A 123 -2.67 3.01 -6.57
CA THR A 123 -2.27 1.85 -5.76
C THR A 123 -2.85 0.54 -6.32
N GLU A 124 -4.09 0.52 -6.81
CA GLU A 124 -4.69 -0.65 -7.47
C GLU A 124 -3.92 -1.04 -8.74
N GLU A 125 -3.59 -0.07 -9.58
CA GLU A 125 -2.81 -0.28 -10.81
C GLU A 125 -1.43 -0.85 -10.48
N GLN A 126 -0.72 -0.26 -9.53
CA GLN A 126 0.59 -0.74 -9.10
C GLN A 126 0.54 -2.18 -8.57
N LEU A 127 -0.45 -2.51 -7.73
CA LEU A 127 -0.63 -3.87 -7.22
C LEU A 127 -0.87 -4.88 -8.35
N GLN A 128 -1.66 -4.50 -9.35
CA GLN A 128 -1.94 -5.35 -10.51
C GLN A 128 -0.70 -5.55 -11.38
N GLU A 129 0.08 -4.50 -11.61
CA GLU A 129 1.34 -4.56 -12.35
C GLU A 129 2.36 -5.46 -11.65
N ASP A 130 2.52 -5.31 -10.33
CA ASP A 130 3.41 -6.14 -9.53
C ASP A 130 3.01 -7.62 -9.58
N GLU A 131 1.70 -7.92 -9.50
CA GLU A 131 1.20 -9.30 -9.64
C GLU A 131 1.49 -9.87 -11.04
N ASN A 132 1.25 -9.08 -12.09
CA ASN A 132 1.52 -9.48 -13.47
C ASN A 132 3.02 -9.73 -13.72
N ARG A 133 3.87 -8.88 -13.16
CA ARG A 133 5.33 -9.02 -13.22
C ARG A 133 5.79 -10.30 -12.53
N LEU A 134 5.26 -10.61 -11.35
CA LEU A 134 5.57 -11.85 -10.64
C LEU A 134 5.13 -13.09 -11.45
N LYS A 135 3.92 -13.07 -12.03
CA LYS A 135 3.44 -14.14 -12.91
C LYS A 135 4.36 -14.33 -14.12
N SER A 136 4.76 -13.24 -14.77
CA SER A 136 5.69 -13.29 -15.90
C SER A 136 7.04 -13.91 -15.53
N LEU A 137 7.63 -13.51 -14.39
CA LEU A 137 8.88 -14.10 -13.89
C LEU A 137 8.73 -15.59 -13.58
N THR A 138 7.59 -16.02 -13.03
CA THR A 138 7.34 -17.45 -12.77
C THR A 138 7.19 -18.26 -14.05
N LEU A 139 6.53 -17.70 -15.08
CA LEU A 139 6.37 -18.34 -16.38
C LEU A 139 7.72 -18.45 -17.12
N GLU A 140 8.54 -17.39 -17.09
CA GLU A 140 9.88 -17.38 -17.67
C GLU A 140 10.78 -18.42 -16.98
N ARG A 141 10.75 -18.48 -15.64
CA ARG A 141 11.45 -19.52 -14.88
C ARG A 141 11.00 -20.91 -15.29
N ALA A 142 9.69 -21.15 -15.41
CA ALA A 142 9.16 -22.44 -15.84
C ALA A 142 9.59 -22.81 -17.27
N SER A 143 9.60 -21.85 -18.20
CA SER A 143 10.06 -22.10 -19.57
C SER A 143 11.58 -22.35 -19.66
N ASN A 144 12.37 -21.65 -18.84
CA ASN A 144 13.81 -21.85 -18.78
C ASN A 144 14.17 -23.19 -18.11
N PHE A 145 13.33 -23.71 -17.20
CA PHE A 145 13.49 -25.07 -16.67
C PHE A 145 13.30 -26.15 -17.74
N VAL A 146 12.52 -25.88 -18.79
CA VAL A 146 12.29 -26.79 -19.94
C VAL A 146 13.43 -26.71 -20.97
N ARG A 147 14.14 -25.58 -21.04
CA ARG A 147 15.33 -25.40 -21.89
C ARG A 147 16.57 -25.35 -21.02
N GLY A 148 17.11 -26.52 -20.68
CA GLY A 148 18.40 -26.61 -19.99
C GLY A 148 19.47 -25.76 -20.70
N ASN A 149 20.34 -25.15 -19.88
CA ASN A 149 21.39 -24.16 -20.21
C ASN A 149 20.89 -22.74 -20.52
N ASP A 150 21.12 -21.82 -19.59
CA ASP A 150 22.20 -20.83 -19.71
C ASP A 150 22.32 -20.02 -18.40
N GLU A 151 23.55 -19.80 -17.93
CA GLU A 151 23.85 -18.88 -16.82
C GLU A 151 23.90 -17.44 -17.36
N PRO A 152 23.03 -16.52 -16.91
CA PRO A 152 23.39 -15.13 -16.81
C PRO A 152 23.88 -14.83 -15.40
N LEU A 153 24.99 -14.10 -15.30
CA LEU A 153 25.49 -13.50 -14.06
C LEU A 153 24.35 -12.72 -13.38
N THR A 154 23.86 -13.31 -12.29
CA THR A 154 22.44 -13.35 -11.93
C THR A 154 22.09 -12.22 -10.96
N ALA A 155 20.83 -11.74 -10.95
CA ALA A 155 20.32 -10.83 -9.91
C ALA A 155 20.69 -11.30 -8.47
N SER A 156 20.85 -12.61 -8.30
CA SER A 156 21.38 -13.30 -7.12
C SER A 156 22.72 -12.74 -6.62
N ARG A 157 23.69 -12.39 -7.48
CA ARG A 157 24.98 -11.81 -7.03
C ARG A 157 24.80 -10.43 -6.39
N ARG A 158 23.91 -9.59 -6.91
CA ARG A 158 23.63 -8.25 -6.33
C ARG A 158 22.96 -8.38 -4.97
N ILE A 159 22.02 -9.30 -4.85
CA ILE A 159 21.31 -9.57 -3.59
C ILE A 159 22.25 -10.16 -2.55
N LEU A 160 23.15 -11.07 -2.93
CA LEU A 160 24.17 -11.60 -2.04
C LEU A 160 25.09 -10.52 -1.47
N THR A 161 25.54 -9.58 -2.31
CA THR A 161 26.36 -8.45 -1.83
C THR A 161 25.62 -7.59 -0.82
N TRP A 162 24.32 -7.36 -1.01
CA TRP A 162 23.49 -6.61 -0.06
C TRP A 162 23.20 -7.39 1.23
N LEU A 163 23.02 -8.71 1.16
CA LEU A 163 22.73 -9.54 2.34
C LEU A 163 23.97 -9.74 3.24
N ARG A 164 25.17 -9.74 2.66
CA ARG A 164 26.45 -9.97 3.35
C ARG A 164 27.25 -8.71 3.68
N GLY A 165 26.92 -7.57 3.07
CA GLY A 165 27.41 -6.25 3.49
C GLY A 165 26.72 -5.77 4.76
#